data_AF-A0A5N4D3M5-F1
#
_entry.id   AF-A0A5N4D3M5-F1
#
_cell.length_a   1.000
_cell.length_b   1.000
_cell.length_c   1.000
_cell.angle_alpha   90.00
_cell.angle_beta   90.00
_cell.angle_gamma   90.00
#
_symmetry.space_group_name_H-M   'P 1'
#
loop_
_entity.id
_entity.type
_entity.pdbx_description
1 polymer ?
#
loop_
_entity_poly.entity_id
_entity_poly.type
_entity_poly.pdbx_seq_one_letter_code
_entity_poly.pdbx_strand_id
1 'polypeptide(L)'
;MGRGPRGAARILRPTLCALVLIVAAGGRVGSAFNLDTRFLVVKEAGNQGSLFGYSVALHRQTERQQRYLLLAGAPQDLAVPDGYTNRTGAVYLCPLTAHKDDCERMDIAEKSDPNHHIIEDMWLGVTVASQGPAGRVLVCAHRYTQVLWSGSEDQRRMVGKCYVRGNDLELDPRDDWQTYHNEMCNSNTDYLETGMCQLGTSGGFTQNTVYFGAPGAYNWKGNSYMIQRKDWDLSEYSYKDPENQGNLYIGYTMQVGSAILHPTDITIVTGAPRHQHVGAVFLLSQEAGRDLRRRQVLEGTQVGAYFGSAIALADLNNDGWQDLLVGAPYYFERKEEVGGAIYVFMNQAGTSFPAHPSLLLHGPSRSAFGFSVASIGDINQDGFQGMSQHSYPSTR
;
A
#
# COMPACT_ATOMS: atom_id res chain seq x y z
N MET A 1 90.88 34.92 -10.29
CA MET A 1 90.65 33.61 -10.94
C MET A 1 89.37 33.00 -10.38
N GLY A 2 88.38 32.78 -11.26
CA GLY A 2 87.48 31.60 -11.24
C GLY A 2 86.51 31.33 -10.08
N ARG A 3 85.21 31.49 -10.41
CA ARG A 3 84.04 30.62 -10.10
C ARG A 3 83.39 30.69 -8.69
N GLY A 4 82.12 31.09 -8.66
CA GLY A 4 81.14 30.76 -7.59
C GLY A 4 80.68 29.27 -7.65
N PRO A 5 79.51 28.86 -7.11
CA PRO A 5 78.38 29.69 -6.63
C PRO A 5 77.56 29.11 -5.43
N ARG A 6 76.41 29.74 -5.14
CA ARG A 6 75.12 29.21 -4.59
C ARG A 6 74.99 28.84 -3.09
N GLY A 7 74.41 29.80 -2.34
CA GLY A 7 73.03 29.78 -1.81
C GLY A 7 72.50 28.56 -1.02
N ALA A 8 72.19 28.80 0.26
CA ALA A 8 71.16 28.06 1.00
C ALA A 8 70.46 29.01 2.00
N ALA A 9 69.21 29.37 1.70
CA ALA A 9 68.32 30.08 2.60
C ALA A 9 67.74 29.10 3.63
N ARG A 10 67.85 29.42 4.93
CA ARG A 10 67.18 28.67 6.00
C ARG A 10 65.79 29.26 6.26
N ILE A 11 64.83 28.35 6.13
CA ILE A 11 63.39 28.51 6.21
C ILE A 11 62.95 28.77 7.66
N LEU A 12 62.16 29.83 7.86
CA LEU A 12 61.37 30.08 9.07
C LEU A 12 60.18 29.11 9.09
N ARG A 13 59.98 28.39 10.19
CA ARG A 13 58.82 27.50 10.41
C ARG A 13 57.55 28.35 10.64
N PRO A 14 56.43 28.10 9.94
CA PRO A 14 55.11 28.52 10.40
C PRO A 14 54.44 27.38 11.17
N THR A 15 53.92 27.71 12.35
CA THR A 15 53.03 26.89 13.17
C THR A 15 51.70 26.68 12.45
N LEU A 16 51.38 25.42 12.11
CA LEU A 16 50.08 25.04 11.56
C LEU A 16 49.04 25.05 12.70
N CYS A 17 48.12 26.02 12.67
CA CYS A 17 46.86 25.93 13.41
C CYS A 17 46.00 24.84 12.79
N ALA A 18 45.85 23.71 13.48
CA ALA A 18 44.89 22.67 13.12
C ALA A 18 43.48 23.13 13.54
N LEU A 19 42.68 23.58 12.56
CA LEU A 19 41.23 23.70 12.71
C LEU A 19 40.64 22.29 12.70
N VAL A 20 40.18 21.82 13.86
CA VAL A 20 39.38 20.60 13.97
C VAL A 20 37.94 20.95 13.61
N LEU A 21 37.55 20.72 12.36
CA LEU A 21 36.15 20.70 11.93
C LEU A 21 35.54 19.37 12.40
N ILE A 22 34.85 19.40 13.54
CA ILE A 22 33.98 18.30 13.96
C ILE A 22 32.73 18.36 13.07
N VAL A 23 32.76 17.63 11.96
CA VAL A 23 31.55 17.31 11.20
C VAL A 23 30.82 16.25 12.00
N ALA A 24 29.82 16.68 12.76
CA ALA A 24 28.84 15.78 13.35
C ALA A 24 28.04 15.15 12.21
N ALA A 25 28.45 13.96 11.77
CA ALA A 25 27.64 13.06 10.97
C ALA A 25 26.50 12.53 11.87
N GLY A 26 25.49 13.38 12.08
CA GLY A 26 24.23 12.97 12.68
C GLY A 26 23.50 12.10 11.67
N GLY A 27 23.65 10.77 11.78
CA GLY A 27 22.75 9.84 11.13
C GLY A 27 21.33 10.21 11.53
N ARG A 28 20.52 10.66 10.57
CA ARG A 28 19.08 10.89 10.77
C ARG A 28 18.41 9.53 10.87
N VAL A 29 18.53 8.90 12.04
CA VAL A 29 17.57 7.88 12.46
C VAL A 29 16.27 8.64 12.67
N GLY A 30 15.27 8.40 11.83
CA GLY A 30 13.92 8.89 12.05
C GLY A 30 13.42 8.29 13.36
N SER A 31 13.63 9.01 14.46
CA SER A 31 12.99 8.71 15.74
C SER A 31 11.59 9.29 15.67
N ALA A 32 10.59 8.50 16.03
CA ALA A 32 9.30 9.06 16.35
C ALA A 32 9.49 9.97 17.58
N PHE A 33 9.59 11.27 17.34
CA PHE A 33 9.97 12.23 18.38
C PHE A 33 8.82 12.55 19.35
N ASN A 34 7.59 12.20 18.96
CA ASN A 34 6.37 12.42 19.72
C ASN A 34 5.48 11.17 19.86
N LEU A 35 5.92 9.98 19.42
CA LEU A 35 5.25 8.72 19.75
C LEU A 35 5.81 8.19 21.06
N ASP A 36 4.93 7.95 22.04
CA ASP A 36 5.35 7.31 23.28
C ASP A 36 5.65 5.83 23.05
N THR A 37 6.87 5.43 23.40
CA THR A 37 7.33 4.04 23.32
C THR A 37 7.27 3.33 24.68
N ARG A 38 6.88 4.04 25.75
CA ARG A 38 6.81 3.49 27.11
C ARG A 38 5.48 2.80 27.41
N PHE A 39 4.36 3.41 27.03
CA PHE A 39 3.02 2.87 27.29
C PHE A 39 2.36 2.38 26.00
N LEU A 40 2.90 1.28 25.46
CA LEU A 40 2.39 0.66 24.24
C LEU A 40 1.14 -0.20 24.52
N VAL A 41 0.12 -0.04 23.69
CA VAL A 41 -0.98 -1.02 23.59
C VAL A 41 -0.56 -2.10 22.60
N VAL A 42 -0.41 -3.33 23.10
CA VAL A 42 0.03 -4.48 22.30
C VAL A 42 -1.14 -5.44 22.13
N LYS A 43 -1.37 -5.89 20.90
CA LYS A 43 -2.38 -6.90 20.54
C LYS A 43 -1.70 -8.12 19.95
N GLU A 44 -2.11 -9.30 20.39
CA GLU A 44 -1.50 -10.57 20.00
C GLU A 44 -2.58 -11.50 19.42
N ALA A 45 -2.23 -12.25 18.38
CA ALA A 45 -3.10 -13.32 17.88
C ALA A 45 -2.96 -14.58 18.72
N GLY A 46 -4.07 -15.31 18.88
CA GLY A 46 -4.05 -16.62 19.52
C GLY A 46 -3.26 -17.68 18.74
N ASN A 47 -3.16 -17.54 17.41
CA ASN A 47 -2.52 -18.53 16.54
C ASN A 47 -1.18 -18.03 15.97
N GLN A 48 -0.11 -18.76 16.27
CA GLN A 48 1.24 -18.48 15.77
C GLN A 48 1.33 -18.82 14.27
N GLY A 49 1.83 -17.88 13.45
CA GLY A 49 1.92 -18.06 11.99
C GLY A 49 0.68 -17.63 11.20
N SER A 50 -0.33 -17.07 11.87
CA SER A 50 -1.54 -16.47 11.24
C SER A 50 -1.24 -15.23 10.38
N LEU A 51 -0.03 -14.67 10.49
CA LEU A 51 0.35 -13.36 9.97
C LEU A 51 -0.55 -12.23 10.49
N PHE A 52 -0.98 -12.31 11.75
CA PHE A 52 -1.74 -11.26 12.39
C PHE A 52 -1.00 -9.92 12.35
N GLY A 53 -1.70 -8.87 11.92
CA GLY A 53 -1.13 -7.55 11.69
C GLY A 53 -0.51 -7.38 10.30
N TYR A 54 -0.70 -8.33 9.38
CA TYR A 54 -0.28 -8.19 7.98
C TYR A 54 -0.86 -6.92 7.33
N SER A 55 -2.13 -6.64 7.63
CA SER A 55 -2.79 -5.37 7.33
C SER A 55 -3.43 -4.82 8.60
N VAL A 56 -3.46 -3.49 8.73
CA VAL A 56 -4.05 -2.81 9.89
C VAL A 56 -4.80 -1.56 9.47
N ALA A 57 -5.90 -1.27 10.17
CA ALA A 57 -6.63 -0.02 10.02
C ALA A 57 -7.26 0.39 11.35
N LEU A 58 -7.33 1.70 11.62
CA LEU A 58 -8.11 2.22 12.74
C LEU A 58 -9.55 2.43 12.32
N HIS A 59 -10.49 2.09 13.19
CA HIS A 59 -11.92 2.27 12.94
C HIS A 59 -12.64 2.82 14.18
N ARG A 60 -13.55 3.77 13.97
CA ARG A 60 -14.45 4.28 15.00
C ARG A 60 -15.87 3.82 14.69
N GLN A 61 -16.29 2.81 15.45
CA GLN A 61 -17.68 2.36 15.45
C GLN A 61 -18.52 3.32 16.28
N THR A 62 -19.59 3.82 15.68
CA THR A 62 -20.54 4.74 16.29
C THR A 62 -21.96 4.19 16.28
N GLU A 63 -22.27 3.26 15.39
CA GLU A 63 -23.55 2.58 15.30
C GLU A 63 -23.61 1.38 16.25
N ARG A 64 -24.74 1.24 16.96
CA ARG A 64 -25.03 0.27 18.05
C ARG A 64 -24.13 0.38 19.28
N GLN A 65 -22.85 0.68 19.12
CA GLN A 65 -21.85 0.82 20.17
C GLN A 65 -20.88 1.96 19.85
N GLN A 66 -20.21 2.49 20.87
CA GLN A 66 -19.12 3.48 20.71
C GLN A 66 -17.79 2.80 21.01
N ARG A 67 -17.07 2.37 19.96
CA ARG A 67 -15.81 1.63 20.08
C ARG A 67 -14.72 2.26 19.22
N TYR A 68 -13.51 2.33 19.79
CA TYR A 68 -12.28 2.58 19.04
C TYR A 68 -11.58 1.25 18.84
N LEU A 69 -11.44 0.86 17.59
CA LEU A 69 -10.98 -0.46 17.20
C LEU A 69 -9.72 -0.34 16.34
N LEU A 70 -8.75 -1.19 16.64
CA LEU A 70 -7.71 -1.59 15.71
C LEU A 70 -8.21 -2.82 14.95
N LEU A 71 -8.39 -2.67 13.64
CA LEU A 71 -8.67 -3.79 12.76
C LEU A 71 -7.35 -4.42 12.33
N ALA A 72 -7.21 -5.73 12.47
CA ALA A 72 -5.98 -6.45 12.13
C ALA A 72 -6.29 -7.65 11.23
N GLY A 73 -5.71 -7.66 10.03
CA GLY A 73 -5.77 -8.79 9.11
C GLY A 73 -4.77 -9.88 9.49
N ALA A 74 -5.21 -11.13 9.36
CA ALA A 74 -4.44 -12.34 9.61
C ALA A 74 -4.68 -13.33 8.44
N PRO A 75 -4.10 -13.07 7.25
CA PRO A 75 -4.42 -13.79 6.00
C PRO A 75 -4.10 -15.28 6.02
N GLN A 76 -3.35 -15.73 7.01
CA GLN A 76 -2.88 -17.10 7.13
C GLN A 76 -3.47 -17.83 8.34
N ASP A 77 -4.47 -17.23 8.98
CA ASP A 77 -5.15 -17.82 10.13
C ASP A 77 -6.09 -18.97 9.76
N LEU A 78 -6.41 -19.78 10.76
CA LEU A 78 -7.28 -20.94 10.61
C LEU A 78 -8.69 -20.53 10.22
N ALA A 79 -9.33 -21.41 9.44
CA ALA A 79 -10.73 -21.32 9.11
C ALA A 79 -11.61 -21.53 10.35
N VAL A 80 -12.82 -20.98 10.33
CA VAL A 80 -13.87 -21.45 11.23
C VAL A 80 -14.20 -22.88 10.82
N PRO A 81 -14.23 -23.87 11.73
CA PRO A 81 -14.42 -25.27 11.36
C PRO A 81 -15.70 -25.50 10.54
N ASP A 82 -15.53 -25.88 9.28
CA ASP A 82 -16.59 -26.24 8.33
C ASP A 82 -16.47 -27.69 7.82
N GLY A 83 -15.39 -28.40 8.20
CA GLY A 83 -15.08 -29.77 7.81
C GLY A 83 -14.30 -29.92 6.50
N TYR A 84 -14.07 -28.84 5.75
CA TYR A 84 -13.43 -28.87 4.42
C TYR A 84 -12.20 -27.95 4.32
N THR A 85 -12.18 -26.88 5.09
CA THR A 85 -11.21 -25.80 4.98
C THR A 85 -10.35 -25.75 6.23
N ASN A 86 -9.03 -25.70 6.06
CA ASN A 86 -8.08 -25.57 7.15
C ASN A 86 -7.71 -24.10 7.37
N ARG A 87 -7.44 -23.36 6.29
CA ARG A 87 -7.00 -21.96 6.36
C ARG A 87 -7.76 -21.09 5.38
N THR A 88 -8.45 -20.08 5.89
CA THR A 88 -9.09 -19.03 5.08
C THR A 88 -8.37 -17.69 5.19
N GLY A 89 -7.67 -17.47 6.31
CA GLY A 89 -7.40 -16.13 6.82
C GLY A 89 -8.56 -15.57 7.63
N ALA A 90 -8.31 -14.46 8.33
CA ALA A 90 -9.24 -13.80 9.23
C ALA A 90 -8.98 -12.30 9.33
N VAL A 91 -9.96 -11.57 9.87
CA VAL A 91 -9.77 -10.20 10.36
C VAL A 91 -10.28 -10.14 11.79
N TYR A 92 -9.56 -9.38 12.61
CA TYR A 92 -9.84 -9.21 14.02
C TYR A 92 -10.18 -7.76 14.36
N LEU A 93 -11.10 -7.60 15.30
CA LEU A 93 -11.57 -6.36 15.89
C LEU A 93 -10.94 -6.24 17.28
N CYS A 94 -9.94 -5.40 17.42
CA CYS A 94 -9.20 -5.25 18.68
C CYS A 94 -9.57 -3.93 19.37
N PRO A 95 -10.28 -3.96 20.50
CA PRO A 95 -10.51 -2.78 21.32
C PRO A 95 -9.18 -2.13 21.74
N LEU A 96 -9.09 -0.79 21.78
CA LEU A 96 -7.87 -0.10 22.23
C LEU A 96 -7.69 -0.12 23.77
N THR A 97 -7.87 -1.28 24.39
CA THR A 97 -7.59 -1.52 25.82
C THR A 97 -6.16 -2.05 26.03
N ALA A 98 -5.71 -2.09 27.29
CA ALA A 98 -4.42 -2.67 27.66
C ALA A 98 -4.36 -4.21 27.60
N HIS A 99 -5.49 -4.90 27.42
CA HIS A 99 -5.52 -6.36 27.26
C HIS A 99 -4.91 -6.75 25.91
N LYS A 100 -4.21 -7.89 25.86
CA LYS A 100 -3.52 -8.33 24.64
C LYS A 100 -4.38 -9.24 23.76
N ASP A 101 -5.32 -9.93 24.38
CA ASP A 101 -6.09 -11.07 23.88
C ASP A 101 -7.60 -10.79 23.80
N ASP A 102 -8.00 -9.51 23.78
CA ASP A 102 -9.38 -9.05 23.68
C ASP A 102 -9.84 -8.81 22.23
N CYS A 103 -9.11 -9.33 21.25
CA CYS A 103 -9.45 -9.21 19.83
C CYS A 103 -10.54 -10.21 19.44
N GLU A 104 -11.63 -9.72 18.85
CA GLU A 104 -12.75 -10.53 18.39
C GLU A 104 -12.64 -10.80 16.89
N ARG A 105 -12.90 -12.04 16.43
CA ARG A 105 -12.90 -12.32 14.98
C ARG A 105 -14.10 -11.65 14.32
N MET A 106 -13.88 -10.92 13.23
CA MET A 106 -14.93 -10.32 12.41
C MET A 106 -15.74 -11.42 11.71
N ASP A 107 -17.07 -11.26 11.69
CA ASP A 107 -17.97 -12.21 11.03
C ASP A 107 -17.98 -12.02 9.50
N ILE A 108 -17.13 -12.80 8.84
CA ILE A 108 -17.11 -12.99 7.39
C ILE A 108 -17.31 -14.47 7.12
N ALA A 109 -18.57 -14.90 7.12
CA ALA A 109 -18.96 -16.25 6.79
C ALA A 109 -18.97 -16.46 5.26
N GLU A 110 -17.94 -17.11 4.75
CA GLU A 110 -17.94 -17.71 3.41
C GLU A 110 -17.95 -19.23 3.59
N LYS A 111 -18.90 -19.92 2.96
CA LYS A 111 -19.03 -21.38 3.11
C LYS A 111 -18.20 -22.06 2.02
N SER A 112 -17.47 -23.12 2.34
CA SER A 112 -16.83 -23.93 1.32
C SER A 112 -17.88 -24.56 0.38
N ASP A 113 -17.71 -24.36 -0.92
CA ASP A 113 -18.45 -25.07 -1.96
C ASP A 113 -17.47 -25.47 -3.07
N PRO A 114 -16.82 -26.65 -2.96
CA PRO A 114 -15.76 -27.06 -3.88
C PRO A 114 -16.14 -27.10 -5.36
N ASN A 115 -17.44 -27.17 -5.68
CA ASN A 115 -17.91 -27.21 -7.07
C ASN A 115 -17.97 -25.81 -7.71
N HIS A 116 -18.04 -24.75 -6.90
CA HIS A 116 -18.21 -23.37 -7.37
C HIS A 116 -17.06 -22.46 -6.94
N HIS A 117 -16.47 -22.67 -5.76
CA HIS A 117 -15.37 -21.85 -5.27
C HIS A 117 -14.50 -22.54 -4.22
N ILE A 118 -13.26 -22.08 -4.12
CA ILE A 118 -12.26 -22.54 -3.16
C ILE A 118 -11.88 -21.38 -2.25
N ILE A 119 -12.06 -21.57 -0.95
CA ILE A 119 -11.73 -20.60 0.11
C ILE A 119 -10.47 -20.98 0.90
N GLU A 120 -9.91 -22.17 0.65
CA GLU A 120 -8.61 -22.58 1.19
C GLU A 120 -7.51 -21.65 0.67
N ASP A 121 -6.70 -21.13 1.58
CA ASP A 121 -5.62 -20.18 1.32
C ASP A 121 -6.06 -18.96 0.48
N MET A 122 -7.31 -18.49 0.64
CA MET A 122 -7.81 -17.30 -0.07
C MET A 122 -7.17 -15.98 0.41
N TRP A 123 -6.46 -16.01 1.53
CA TRP A 123 -5.78 -14.87 2.16
C TRP A 123 -6.73 -13.75 2.59
N LEU A 124 -7.80 -14.11 3.30
CA LEU A 124 -8.74 -13.14 3.86
C LEU A 124 -8.06 -12.25 4.89
N GLY A 125 -8.09 -10.93 4.69
CA GLY A 125 -7.37 -9.96 5.52
C GLY A 125 -6.01 -9.56 4.97
N VAL A 126 -5.71 -9.88 3.70
CA VAL A 126 -4.53 -9.33 3.01
C VAL A 126 -4.60 -7.80 2.92
N THR A 127 -5.81 -7.27 2.76
CA THR A 127 -6.13 -5.85 2.70
C THR A 127 -7.27 -5.59 3.68
N VAL A 128 -7.07 -4.65 4.58
CA VAL A 128 -8.09 -4.12 5.50
C VAL A 128 -8.05 -2.60 5.42
N ALA A 129 -9.19 -1.98 5.14
CA ALA A 129 -9.30 -0.53 5.05
C ALA A 129 -10.56 -0.03 5.75
N SER A 130 -10.48 1.14 6.37
CA SER A 130 -11.63 1.82 6.95
C SER A 130 -11.92 3.11 6.19
N GLN A 131 -13.22 3.39 5.99
CA GLN A 131 -13.69 4.66 5.45
C GLN A 131 -13.64 5.81 6.48
N GLY A 132 -13.23 5.52 7.73
CA GLY A 132 -13.12 6.49 8.81
C GLY A 132 -14.30 6.46 9.79
N PRO A 133 -14.51 7.53 10.58
CA PRO A 133 -15.56 7.61 11.59
C PRO A 133 -16.95 7.48 10.99
N ALA A 134 -17.81 6.65 11.59
CA ALA A 134 -19.15 6.33 11.06
C ALA A 134 -19.14 5.70 9.64
N GLY A 135 -17.96 5.32 9.13
CA GLY A 135 -17.80 4.76 7.80
C GLY A 135 -17.87 3.23 7.77
N ARG A 136 -17.73 2.68 6.56
CA ARG A 136 -17.64 1.23 6.30
C ARG A 136 -16.22 0.68 6.49
N VAL A 137 -16.12 -0.64 6.46
CA VAL A 137 -14.86 -1.40 6.49
C VAL A 137 -14.78 -2.32 5.29
N LEU A 138 -13.62 -2.39 4.65
CA LEU A 138 -13.32 -3.24 3.50
C LEU A 138 -12.30 -4.28 3.92
N VAL A 139 -12.56 -5.53 3.54
CA VAL A 139 -11.66 -6.67 3.74
C VAL A 139 -11.56 -7.44 2.43
N CYS A 140 -10.36 -7.79 1.99
CA CYS A 140 -10.18 -8.56 0.76
C CYS A 140 -9.45 -9.90 0.97
N ALA A 141 -9.68 -10.80 0.02
CA ALA A 141 -9.10 -12.13 -0.12
C ALA A 141 -8.65 -12.31 -1.59
N HIS A 142 -7.48 -11.77 -1.93
CA HIS A 142 -6.98 -11.73 -3.31
C HIS A 142 -6.68 -13.10 -3.96
N ARG A 143 -6.68 -14.19 -3.19
CA ARG A 143 -6.48 -15.56 -3.69
C ARG A 143 -7.75 -16.40 -3.71
N TYR A 144 -8.90 -15.78 -3.41
CA TYR A 144 -10.21 -16.42 -3.60
C TYR A 144 -10.34 -16.93 -5.04
N THR A 145 -10.76 -18.19 -5.17
CA THR A 145 -10.73 -18.90 -6.45
C THR A 145 -12.12 -19.40 -6.82
N GLN A 146 -12.59 -19.00 -7.99
CA GLN A 146 -13.82 -19.52 -8.61
C GLN A 146 -13.48 -20.82 -9.35
N VAL A 147 -14.36 -21.80 -9.28
CA VAL A 147 -14.27 -23.09 -9.99
C VAL A 147 -15.33 -23.10 -11.08
N LEU A 148 -14.87 -23.26 -12.32
CA LEU A 148 -15.72 -23.37 -13.48
C LEU A 148 -15.63 -24.79 -14.02
N TRP A 149 -16.78 -25.38 -14.28
CA TRP A 149 -16.84 -26.70 -14.89
C TRP A 149 -16.67 -26.59 -16.41
N SER A 150 -15.60 -27.17 -16.96
CA SER A 150 -15.39 -27.28 -18.41
C SER A 150 -15.26 -28.74 -18.83
N GLY A 151 -16.41 -29.40 -19.01
CA GLY A 151 -16.47 -30.78 -19.49
C GLY A 151 -15.95 -31.80 -18.48
N SER A 152 -14.67 -32.19 -18.59
CA SER A 152 -14.03 -33.23 -17.77
C SER A 152 -13.00 -32.70 -16.78
N GLU A 153 -12.68 -31.39 -16.81
CA GLU A 153 -11.67 -30.79 -15.93
C GLU A 153 -12.19 -29.51 -15.28
N ASP A 154 -11.82 -29.34 -14.00
CA ASP A 154 -12.09 -28.13 -13.24
C ASP A 154 -11.17 -26.99 -13.68
N GLN A 155 -11.74 -25.90 -14.16
CA GLN A 155 -11.00 -24.68 -14.46
C GLN A 155 -11.02 -23.76 -13.24
N ARG A 156 -9.86 -23.49 -12.67
CA ARG A 156 -9.71 -22.66 -11.47
C ARG A 156 -9.30 -21.24 -11.84
N ARG A 157 -10.00 -20.26 -11.28
CA ARG A 157 -9.89 -18.83 -11.60
C ARG A 157 -9.64 -18.03 -10.34
N MET A 158 -8.39 -17.64 -10.10
CA MET A 158 -7.99 -16.86 -8.93
C MET A 158 -8.36 -15.39 -9.13
N VAL A 159 -9.65 -15.11 -9.08
CA VAL A 159 -10.21 -13.76 -9.30
C VAL A 159 -10.03 -12.86 -8.09
N GLY A 160 -9.95 -13.40 -6.88
CA GLY A 160 -10.00 -12.59 -5.66
C GLY A 160 -11.41 -12.06 -5.38
N LYS A 161 -11.68 -11.71 -4.12
CA LYS A 161 -12.98 -11.21 -3.66
C LYS A 161 -12.79 -10.25 -2.49
N CYS A 162 -13.65 -9.25 -2.40
CA CYS A 162 -13.69 -8.35 -1.26
C CYS A 162 -15.06 -8.38 -0.55
N TYR A 163 -15.07 -7.94 0.70
CA TYR A 163 -16.22 -7.90 1.57
C TYR A 163 -16.27 -6.53 2.22
N VAL A 164 -17.42 -5.88 2.14
CA VAL A 164 -17.68 -4.63 2.84
C VAL A 164 -18.59 -4.90 4.03
N ARG A 165 -18.31 -4.23 5.15
CA ARG A 165 -19.15 -4.23 6.36
C ARG A 165 -19.55 -2.81 6.71
N GLY A 166 -20.74 -2.70 7.31
CA GLY A 166 -21.28 -1.43 7.81
C GLY A 166 -20.45 -0.85 8.94
N ASN A 167 -20.88 0.30 9.47
CA ASN A 167 -20.21 0.90 10.62
C ASN A 167 -20.31 0.03 11.88
N ASP A 168 -21.39 -0.74 12.02
CA ASP A 168 -21.58 -1.70 13.09
C ASP A 168 -20.78 -3.00 12.93
N LEU A 169 -20.04 -3.12 11.81
CA LEU A 169 -19.21 -4.27 11.41
C LEU A 169 -20.01 -5.54 11.08
N GLU A 170 -21.33 -5.41 10.92
CA GLU A 170 -22.21 -6.47 10.46
C GLU A 170 -22.50 -6.32 8.96
N LEU A 171 -23.06 -7.39 8.38
CA LEU A 171 -23.57 -7.37 7.01
C LEU A 171 -25.01 -6.83 7.02
N ASP A 172 -25.26 -5.72 6.34
CA ASP A 172 -26.63 -5.27 6.01
C ASP A 172 -26.91 -5.55 4.53
N PRO A 173 -27.76 -6.54 4.19
CA PRO A 173 -28.12 -6.85 2.81
C PRO A 173 -28.77 -5.71 2.04
N ARG A 174 -29.26 -4.67 2.73
CA ARG A 174 -29.90 -3.49 2.12
C ARG A 174 -28.89 -2.41 1.71
N ASP A 175 -27.63 -2.55 2.11
CA ASP A 175 -26.55 -1.65 1.70
C ASP A 175 -25.88 -2.20 0.45
N ASP A 176 -26.19 -1.60 -0.70
CA ASP A 176 -25.68 -2.05 -2.00
C ASP A 176 -24.15 -2.12 -2.06
N TRP A 177 -23.43 -1.29 -1.29
CA TRP A 177 -21.96 -1.37 -1.19
C TRP A 177 -21.46 -2.71 -0.62
N GLN A 178 -22.28 -3.37 0.21
CA GLN A 178 -21.94 -4.63 0.86
C GLN A 178 -22.32 -5.84 0.00
N THR A 179 -23.40 -5.73 -0.77
CA THR A 179 -23.97 -6.85 -1.53
C THR A 179 -23.59 -6.86 -3.00
N TYR A 180 -23.29 -5.70 -3.59
CA TYR A 180 -23.05 -5.56 -5.02
C TYR A 180 -21.60 -5.15 -5.34
N HIS A 181 -21.07 -5.70 -6.45
CA HIS A 181 -19.85 -5.27 -7.14
C HIS A 181 -18.51 -5.39 -6.41
N ASN A 182 -18.40 -6.28 -5.40
CA ASN A 182 -17.10 -6.64 -4.81
C ASN A 182 -16.36 -7.78 -5.56
N GLU A 183 -16.86 -8.13 -6.75
CA GLU A 183 -16.34 -9.14 -7.68
C GLU A 183 -16.24 -8.53 -9.10
N MET A 184 -15.33 -7.57 -9.29
CA MET A 184 -15.18 -6.83 -10.55
C MET A 184 -14.57 -7.66 -11.70
N CYS A 185 -14.01 -8.82 -11.39
CA CYS A 185 -13.34 -9.67 -12.35
C CYS A 185 -14.26 -10.78 -12.85
N ASN A 186 -14.23 -11.01 -14.16
CA ASN A 186 -15.05 -12.02 -14.79
C ASN A 186 -14.33 -13.38 -14.75
N SER A 187 -14.79 -14.27 -13.87
CA SER A 187 -14.26 -15.63 -13.74
C SER A 187 -14.40 -16.44 -15.03
N ASN A 188 -15.41 -16.19 -15.86
CA ASN A 188 -15.63 -16.92 -17.13
C ASN A 188 -14.52 -16.69 -18.16
N THR A 189 -13.67 -15.69 -17.95
CA THR A 189 -12.56 -15.33 -18.83
C THR A 189 -11.26 -16.01 -18.40
N ASP A 190 -10.24 -16.02 -19.24
CA ASP A 190 -8.95 -16.63 -18.93
C ASP A 190 -7.95 -15.63 -18.32
N TYR A 191 -6.68 -16.04 -18.24
CA TYR A 191 -5.61 -15.19 -17.72
C TYR A 191 -5.25 -14.01 -18.64
N LEU A 192 -5.61 -14.06 -19.93
CA LEU A 192 -5.40 -12.96 -20.88
C LEU A 192 -6.40 -11.81 -20.64
N GLU A 193 -7.48 -12.08 -19.91
CA GLU A 193 -8.46 -11.08 -19.46
C GLU A 193 -8.47 -10.95 -17.93
N THR A 194 -9.53 -11.38 -17.24
CA THR A 194 -9.70 -11.10 -15.79
C THR A 194 -9.85 -12.35 -14.93
N GLY A 195 -9.75 -13.55 -15.51
CA GLY A 195 -9.91 -14.81 -14.79
C GLY A 195 -8.85 -15.10 -13.72
N MET A 196 -7.72 -14.38 -13.75
CA MET A 196 -6.63 -14.48 -12.77
C MET A 196 -6.30 -13.12 -12.14
N CYS A 197 -7.28 -12.21 -12.02
CA CYS A 197 -6.99 -10.82 -11.73
C CYS A 197 -6.44 -10.54 -10.31
N GLN A 198 -6.71 -11.42 -9.33
CA GLN A 198 -6.34 -11.25 -7.92
C GLN A 198 -6.81 -9.91 -7.32
N LEU A 199 -8.10 -9.61 -7.50
CA LEU A 199 -8.77 -8.42 -7.01
C LEU A 199 -8.59 -8.30 -5.49
N GLY A 200 -8.31 -7.08 -5.02
CA GLY A 200 -8.18 -6.79 -3.59
C GLY A 200 -6.78 -7.06 -3.04
N THR A 201 -5.79 -7.27 -3.90
CA THR A 201 -4.37 -7.21 -3.50
C THR A 201 -4.03 -5.85 -2.89
N SER A 202 -4.67 -4.79 -3.39
CA SER A 202 -4.78 -3.49 -2.72
C SER A 202 -6.21 -2.97 -2.87
N GLY A 203 -6.60 -2.04 -2.01
CA GLY A 203 -7.93 -1.43 -2.08
C GLY A 203 -8.20 -0.53 -0.88
N GLY A 204 -9.28 0.24 -0.96
CA GLY A 204 -9.64 1.18 0.08
C GLY A 204 -10.85 2.02 -0.26
N PHE A 205 -11.04 3.09 0.51
CA PHE A 205 -12.19 3.98 0.39
C PHE A 205 -11.76 5.44 0.29
N THR A 206 -12.61 6.21 -0.38
CA THR A 206 -12.80 7.64 -0.09
C THR A 206 -14.19 7.82 0.53
N GLN A 207 -14.67 9.06 0.66
CA GLN A 207 -16.02 9.32 1.17
C GLN A 207 -17.12 8.63 0.33
N ASN A 208 -17.01 8.63 -1.00
CA ASN A 208 -18.07 8.14 -1.91
C ASN A 208 -17.58 7.10 -2.93
N THR A 209 -16.38 6.58 -2.73
CA THR A 209 -15.72 5.68 -3.69
C THR A 209 -15.09 4.49 -2.98
N VAL A 210 -15.24 3.29 -3.54
CA VAL A 210 -14.37 2.14 -3.24
C VAL A 210 -13.45 1.90 -4.43
N TYR A 211 -12.24 1.45 -4.18
CA TYR A 211 -11.30 1.12 -5.25
C TYR A 211 -10.54 -0.17 -4.93
N PHE A 212 -10.13 -0.86 -5.98
CA PHE A 212 -9.46 -2.15 -5.90
C PHE A 212 -8.34 -2.28 -6.92
N GLY A 213 -7.24 -2.85 -6.47
CA GLY A 213 -6.13 -3.25 -7.32
C GLY A 213 -6.22 -4.72 -7.70
N ALA A 214 -5.94 -5.00 -8.97
CA ALA A 214 -6.01 -6.33 -9.55
C ALA A 214 -4.78 -6.61 -10.42
N PRO A 215 -3.62 -6.88 -9.81
CA PRO A 215 -2.33 -6.99 -10.53
C PRO A 215 -2.25 -8.16 -11.51
N GLY A 216 -3.09 -9.19 -11.35
CA GLY A 216 -3.10 -10.37 -12.22
C GLY A 216 -3.91 -10.20 -13.51
N ALA A 217 -4.63 -9.08 -13.67
CA ALA A 217 -5.47 -8.86 -14.85
C ALA A 217 -4.62 -8.70 -16.12
N TYR A 218 -5.17 -9.11 -17.26
CA TYR A 218 -4.62 -8.98 -18.61
C TYR A 218 -3.18 -9.49 -18.73
N ASN A 219 -2.97 -10.79 -18.48
CA ASN A 219 -1.65 -11.43 -18.45
C ASN A 219 -0.68 -10.70 -17.51
N TRP A 220 -1.12 -10.50 -16.26
CA TRP A 220 -0.40 -9.78 -15.22
C TRP A 220 0.03 -8.35 -15.59
N LYS A 221 -0.59 -7.74 -16.60
CA LYS A 221 -0.46 -6.30 -16.82
C LYS A 221 -0.98 -5.55 -15.59
N GLY A 222 -2.09 -6.02 -15.04
CA GLY A 222 -2.78 -5.45 -13.91
C GLY A 222 -3.86 -4.45 -14.30
N ASN A 223 -4.75 -4.16 -13.36
CA ASN A 223 -5.86 -3.23 -13.53
C ASN A 223 -6.14 -2.49 -12.22
N SER A 224 -6.78 -1.33 -12.35
CA SER A 224 -7.28 -0.51 -11.26
C SER A 224 -8.78 -0.32 -11.46
N TYR A 225 -9.56 -0.84 -10.52
CA TYR A 225 -11.01 -0.73 -10.50
C TYR A 225 -11.43 0.31 -9.48
N MET A 226 -12.54 0.99 -9.79
CA MET A 226 -13.12 1.97 -8.90
C MET A 226 -14.63 2.00 -9.08
N ILE A 227 -15.38 2.04 -7.98
CA ILE A 227 -16.82 2.23 -8.00
C ILE A 227 -17.10 3.51 -7.25
N GLN A 228 -17.78 4.43 -7.92
CA GLN A 228 -18.16 5.71 -7.35
C GLN A 228 -19.67 5.80 -7.26
N ARG A 229 -20.17 6.23 -6.11
CA ARG A 229 -21.58 6.55 -5.92
C ARG A 229 -21.77 8.04 -6.08
N LYS A 230 -22.65 8.42 -7.00
CA LYS A 230 -23.10 9.80 -7.18
C LYS A 230 -24.62 9.80 -7.09
N ASP A 231 -25.12 10.41 -6.01
CA ASP A 231 -26.54 10.39 -5.65
C ASP A 231 -27.07 8.94 -5.54
N TRP A 232 -27.93 8.53 -6.48
CA TRP A 232 -28.51 7.19 -6.56
C TRP A 232 -27.79 6.27 -7.54
N ASP A 233 -26.90 6.81 -8.39
CA ASP A 233 -26.23 6.05 -9.43
C ASP A 233 -24.87 5.52 -8.95
N LEU A 234 -24.65 4.24 -9.22
CA LEU A 234 -23.34 3.59 -9.10
C LEU A 234 -22.68 3.56 -10.48
N SER A 235 -21.45 4.08 -10.55
CA SER A 235 -20.64 4.06 -11.75
C SER A 235 -19.33 3.33 -11.49
N GLU A 236 -19.11 2.28 -12.27
CA GLU A 236 -17.87 1.52 -12.29
C GLU A 236 -16.88 2.13 -13.27
N TYR A 237 -15.62 2.16 -12.89
CA TYR A 237 -14.50 2.64 -13.70
C TYR A 237 -13.39 1.58 -13.69
N SER A 238 -12.71 1.45 -14.83
CA SER A 238 -11.55 0.56 -14.96
C SER A 238 -10.45 1.20 -15.80
N TYR A 239 -9.20 0.80 -15.55
CA TYR A 239 -8.06 1.28 -16.32
C TYR A 239 -7.61 0.25 -17.34
N LYS A 240 -7.79 0.58 -18.62
CA LYS A 240 -7.32 -0.24 -19.73
C LYS A 240 -6.02 0.36 -20.26
N ASP A 241 -4.89 -0.17 -19.81
CA ASP A 241 -3.61 0.26 -20.34
C ASP A 241 -3.51 -0.14 -21.83
N PRO A 242 -3.27 0.84 -22.73
CA PRO A 242 -3.33 0.64 -24.17
C PRO A 242 -2.10 -0.11 -24.71
N GLU A 243 -1.05 -0.28 -23.92
CA GLU A 243 0.21 -0.87 -24.39
C GLU A 243 0.14 -2.39 -24.32
N ASN A 244 0.70 -3.08 -25.32
CA ASN A 244 0.65 -4.53 -25.40
C ASN A 244 1.79 -5.19 -24.58
N GLN A 245 1.93 -4.82 -23.31
CA GLN A 245 2.92 -5.36 -22.39
C GLN A 245 2.23 -6.04 -21.21
N GLY A 246 2.60 -7.29 -20.91
CA GLY A 246 2.16 -8.01 -19.71
C GLY A 246 3.14 -7.85 -18.54
N ASN A 247 2.81 -8.44 -17.40
CA ASN A 247 3.67 -8.53 -16.22
C ASN A 247 4.12 -7.19 -15.59
N LEU A 248 3.29 -6.14 -15.65
CA LEU A 248 3.56 -4.85 -15.03
C LEU A 248 3.11 -4.77 -13.56
N TYR A 249 2.07 -5.55 -13.21
CA TYR A 249 1.40 -5.59 -11.91
C TYR A 249 0.74 -4.25 -11.51
N ILE A 250 0.10 -3.56 -12.45
CA ILE A 250 -0.70 -2.36 -12.15
C ILE A 250 -1.80 -2.72 -11.12
N GLY A 251 -1.97 -1.89 -10.09
CA GLY A 251 -2.89 -2.19 -8.99
C GLY A 251 -2.26 -3.04 -7.88
N TYR A 252 -0.93 -3.24 -7.89
CA TYR A 252 -0.24 -3.86 -6.76
C TYR A 252 -0.45 -3.05 -5.48
N THR A 253 -0.34 -1.72 -5.57
CA THR A 253 -0.77 -0.75 -4.54
C THR A 253 -1.63 0.33 -5.15
N MET A 254 -2.57 0.87 -4.37
CA MET A 254 -3.44 1.95 -4.83
C MET A 254 -3.78 2.92 -3.71
N GLN A 255 -3.83 4.20 -4.05
CA GLN A 255 -4.35 5.30 -3.24
C GLN A 255 -5.25 6.17 -4.13
N VAL A 256 -6.31 6.75 -3.56
CA VAL A 256 -7.23 7.64 -4.28
C VAL A 256 -7.50 8.86 -3.42
N GLY A 257 -7.37 10.05 -4.01
CA GLY A 257 -7.60 11.31 -3.29
C GLY A 257 -7.86 12.48 -4.23
N SER A 258 -8.38 13.57 -3.68
CA SER A 258 -8.44 14.88 -4.33
C SER A 258 -7.15 15.67 -4.07
N ALA A 259 -7.03 16.85 -4.66
CA ALA A 259 -5.85 17.72 -4.51
C ALA A 259 -4.54 17.03 -4.91
N ILE A 260 -4.55 16.25 -6.00
CA ILE A 260 -3.35 15.61 -6.58
C ILE A 260 -3.05 16.22 -7.95
N LEU A 261 -3.96 16.03 -8.92
CA LEU A 261 -3.89 16.65 -10.26
C LEU A 261 -5.00 17.67 -10.51
N HIS A 262 -5.89 17.86 -9.53
CA HIS A 262 -6.99 18.82 -9.55
C HIS A 262 -7.46 19.10 -8.12
N PRO A 263 -7.97 20.30 -7.78
CA PRO A 263 -8.33 20.64 -6.40
C PRO A 263 -9.41 19.72 -5.84
N THR A 264 -10.42 19.39 -6.66
CA THR A 264 -11.61 18.64 -6.24
C THR A 264 -11.72 17.25 -6.87
N ASP A 265 -11.08 17.04 -8.02
CA ASP A 265 -11.31 15.81 -8.77
C ASP A 265 -10.39 14.73 -8.23
N ILE A 266 -10.94 13.52 -8.10
CA ILE A 266 -10.18 12.40 -7.59
C ILE A 266 -9.16 11.95 -8.63
N THR A 267 -7.94 11.71 -8.14
CA THR A 267 -6.88 11.05 -8.90
C THR A 267 -6.59 9.71 -8.24
N ILE A 268 -6.45 8.69 -9.07
CA ILE A 268 -6.02 7.35 -8.66
C ILE A 268 -4.52 7.27 -8.86
N VAL A 269 -3.79 6.92 -7.81
CA VAL A 269 -2.36 6.70 -7.85
C VAL A 269 -2.12 5.20 -7.64
N THR A 270 -1.64 4.53 -8.68
CA THR A 270 -1.52 3.06 -8.70
C THR A 270 -0.10 2.62 -9.03
N GLY A 271 0.39 1.64 -8.28
CA GLY A 271 1.74 1.09 -8.39
C GLY A 271 1.81 -0.06 -9.39
N ALA A 272 2.90 -0.11 -10.14
CA ALA A 272 3.25 -1.17 -11.08
C ALA A 272 4.73 -1.60 -10.86
N PRO A 273 5.03 -2.36 -9.80
CA PRO A 273 6.41 -2.61 -9.37
C PRO A 273 7.29 -3.37 -10.36
N ARG A 274 6.70 -4.00 -11.37
CA ARG A 274 7.42 -4.75 -12.40
C ARG A 274 7.55 -4.02 -13.73
N HIS A 275 6.98 -2.81 -13.85
CA HIS A 275 7.05 -2.00 -15.05
C HIS A 275 8.51 -1.80 -15.49
N GLN A 276 8.83 -2.20 -16.72
CA GLN A 276 10.19 -2.15 -17.29
C GLN A 276 11.30 -2.72 -16.37
N HIS A 277 10.94 -3.65 -15.48
CA HIS A 277 11.82 -4.21 -14.45
C HIS A 277 12.37 -3.22 -13.40
N VAL A 278 12.05 -1.93 -13.50
CA VAL A 278 12.44 -0.88 -12.53
C VAL A 278 11.31 -0.52 -11.58
N GLY A 279 10.06 -0.68 -12.03
CA GLY A 279 8.84 -0.28 -11.33
C GLY A 279 8.35 1.10 -11.75
N ALA A 280 7.06 1.36 -11.59
CA ALA A 280 6.45 2.65 -11.91
C ALA A 280 5.24 2.96 -11.03
N VAL A 281 4.83 4.23 -11.02
CA VAL A 281 3.59 4.72 -10.44
C VAL A 281 2.80 5.48 -11.51
N PHE A 282 1.54 5.11 -11.68
CA PHE A 282 0.64 5.69 -12.66
C PHE A 282 -0.35 6.60 -11.95
N LEU A 283 -0.54 7.80 -12.49
CA LEU A 283 -1.58 8.73 -12.05
C LEU A 283 -2.70 8.72 -13.09
N LEU A 284 -3.89 8.34 -12.65
CA LEU A 284 -5.06 8.18 -13.48
C LEU A 284 -6.15 9.17 -13.06
N SER A 285 -6.85 9.76 -14.02
CA SER A 285 -8.05 10.54 -13.78
C SER A 285 -9.26 9.85 -14.40
N GLN A 286 -10.45 10.19 -13.90
CA GLN A 286 -11.69 9.84 -14.57
C GLN A 286 -11.79 10.55 -15.93
N GLU A 287 -12.39 9.87 -16.92
CA GLU A 287 -12.83 10.47 -18.17
C GLU A 287 -14.32 10.19 -18.43
N ALA A 288 -14.89 10.91 -19.41
CA ALA A 288 -16.23 10.63 -19.89
C ALA A 288 -16.30 9.19 -20.43
N GLY A 289 -17.41 8.50 -20.16
CA GLY A 289 -17.61 7.12 -20.62
C GLY A 289 -17.13 6.02 -19.67
N ARG A 290 -16.88 6.33 -18.39
CA ARG A 290 -16.53 5.35 -17.34
C ARG A 290 -15.15 4.71 -17.49
N ASP A 291 -14.26 5.32 -18.27
CA ASP A 291 -12.87 4.90 -18.39
C ASP A 291 -11.94 5.74 -17.50
N LEU A 292 -10.81 5.16 -17.11
CA LEU A 292 -9.72 5.85 -16.46
C LEU A 292 -8.63 6.17 -17.48
N ARG A 293 -8.14 7.41 -17.49
CA ARG A 293 -7.02 7.82 -18.35
C ARG A 293 -5.77 8.08 -17.55
N ARG A 294 -4.66 7.53 -18.07
CA ARG A 294 -3.30 7.84 -17.63
C ARG A 294 -2.95 9.30 -17.92
N ARG A 295 -2.70 10.07 -16.86
CA ARG A 295 -2.24 11.47 -16.93
C ARG A 295 -0.73 11.57 -16.85
N GLN A 296 -0.12 10.79 -15.96
CA GLN A 296 1.32 10.79 -15.74
C GLN A 296 1.80 9.41 -15.32
N VAL A 297 3.04 9.09 -15.68
CA VAL A 297 3.79 7.93 -15.18
C VAL A 297 5.08 8.43 -14.56
N LEU A 298 5.38 7.95 -13.36
CA LEU A 298 6.66 8.15 -12.68
C LEU A 298 7.39 6.81 -12.69
N GLU A 299 8.56 6.78 -13.31
CA GLU A 299 9.36 5.56 -13.46
C GLU A 299 10.44 5.46 -12.38
N GLY A 300 10.66 4.26 -11.87
CA GLY A 300 11.77 3.94 -11.00
C GLY A 300 13.10 3.98 -11.76
N THR A 301 14.19 4.15 -11.02
CA THR A 301 15.53 4.32 -11.62
C THR A 301 16.39 3.07 -11.59
N GLN A 302 16.11 2.13 -10.68
CA GLN A 302 16.95 0.95 -10.45
C GLN A 302 16.20 -0.35 -10.73
N VAL A 303 16.79 -1.20 -11.56
CA VAL A 303 16.25 -2.52 -11.91
C VAL A 303 16.13 -3.38 -10.65
N GLY A 304 14.96 -3.99 -10.46
CA GLY A 304 14.68 -4.88 -9.34
C GLY A 304 14.39 -4.17 -8.02
N ALA A 305 14.42 -2.83 -7.97
CA ALA A 305 14.16 -2.08 -6.74
C ALA A 305 12.69 -2.14 -6.30
N TYR A 306 11.79 -2.53 -7.22
CA TYR A 306 10.35 -2.73 -6.97
C TYR A 306 9.66 -1.43 -6.59
N PHE A 307 10.04 -0.35 -7.28
CA PHE A 307 9.47 0.98 -7.12
C PHE A 307 7.96 0.98 -7.42
N GLY A 308 7.16 1.57 -6.54
CA GLY A 308 5.70 1.54 -6.65
C GLY A 308 5.05 0.38 -5.90
N SER A 309 5.77 -0.28 -4.99
CA SER A 309 5.23 -1.35 -4.14
C SER A 309 4.64 -0.88 -2.81
N ALA A 310 4.84 0.39 -2.47
CA ALA A 310 4.16 1.10 -1.41
C ALA A 310 3.94 2.55 -1.85
N ILE A 311 2.77 3.11 -1.55
CA ILE A 311 2.38 4.47 -1.95
C ILE A 311 1.68 5.14 -0.77
N ALA A 312 2.07 6.38 -0.48
CA ALA A 312 1.35 7.26 0.43
C ALA A 312 1.19 8.65 -0.18
N LEU A 313 0.07 9.29 0.17
CA LEU A 313 -0.25 10.67 -0.18
C LEU A 313 -0.29 11.49 1.11
N ALA A 314 0.38 12.62 1.11
CA ALA A 314 0.40 13.55 2.22
C ALA A 314 0.81 14.94 1.73
N ASP A 315 0.19 15.99 2.24
CA ASP A 315 0.63 17.36 2.01
C ASP A 315 1.80 17.68 2.97
N LEU A 316 3.04 17.56 2.46
CA LEU A 316 4.26 17.65 3.27
C LEU A 316 4.74 19.09 3.47
N ASN A 317 4.33 20.00 2.59
CA ASN A 317 4.68 21.42 2.64
C ASN A 317 3.50 22.34 3.03
N ASN A 318 2.34 21.76 3.31
CA ASN A 318 1.10 22.44 3.69
C ASN A 318 0.65 23.49 2.65
N ASP A 319 0.78 23.16 1.36
CA ASP A 319 0.36 24.03 0.26
C ASP A 319 -1.05 23.72 -0.26
N GLY A 320 -1.72 22.73 0.35
CA GLY A 320 -3.05 22.26 0.01
C GLY A 320 -3.05 21.16 -1.05
N TRP A 321 -1.90 20.77 -1.60
CA TRP A 321 -1.75 19.68 -2.55
C TRP A 321 -1.09 18.47 -1.90
N GLN A 322 -1.58 17.28 -2.28
CA GLN A 322 -1.00 16.03 -1.83
C GLN A 322 0.32 15.78 -2.57
N ASP A 323 1.40 15.63 -1.81
CA ASP A 323 2.67 15.09 -2.27
C ASP A 323 2.64 13.56 -2.30
N LEU A 324 3.58 12.98 -3.03
CA LEU A 324 3.62 11.54 -3.29
C LEU A 324 4.89 10.91 -2.73
N LEU A 325 4.70 9.87 -1.93
CA LEU A 325 5.76 8.99 -1.46
C LEU A 325 5.66 7.62 -2.10
N VAL A 326 6.78 7.12 -2.60
CA VAL A 326 6.87 5.84 -3.29
C VAL A 326 7.97 4.97 -2.71
N GLY A 327 7.60 3.78 -2.22
CA GLY A 327 8.53 2.79 -1.70
C GLY A 327 9.21 1.97 -2.80
N ALA A 328 10.49 1.68 -2.57
CA ALA A 328 11.32 0.76 -3.35
C ALA A 328 12.12 -0.12 -2.36
N PRO A 329 11.49 -1.12 -1.72
CA PRO A 329 12.08 -1.89 -0.62
C PRO A 329 13.32 -2.68 -1.02
N TYR A 330 13.48 -3.00 -2.30
CA TYR A 330 14.63 -3.73 -2.82
C TYR A 330 15.67 -2.82 -3.47
N TYR A 331 15.53 -1.49 -3.34
CA TYR A 331 16.59 -0.57 -3.70
C TYR A 331 17.87 -0.93 -2.95
N PHE A 332 18.99 -0.99 -3.65
CA PHE A 332 20.25 -1.42 -3.08
C PHE A 332 21.41 -0.61 -3.65
N GLU A 333 22.28 -0.15 -2.75
CA GLU A 333 23.56 0.44 -3.12
C GLU A 333 24.67 -0.16 -2.27
N ARG A 334 25.56 -0.94 -2.92
CA ARG A 334 26.56 -1.76 -2.22
C ARG A 334 27.59 -0.92 -1.47
N LYS A 335 28.00 0.22 -2.04
CA LYS A 335 29.09 1.04 -1.47
C LYS A 335 28.63 1.83 -0.25
N GLU A 336 27.35 2.20 -0.22
CA GLU A 336 26.75 3.01 0.84
C GLU A 336 25.98 2.17 1.85
N GLU A 337 26.05 0.84 1.74
CA GLU A 337 25.31 -0.12 2.58
C GLU A 337 23.81 0.17 2.68
N VAL A 338 23.21 0.68 1.60
CA VAL A 338 21.78 1.04 1.57
C VAL A 338 20.92 -0.20 1.33
N GLY A 339 19.83 -0.34 2.09
CA GLY A 339 18.84 -1.40 1.94
C GLY A 339 17.41 -0.85 1.94
N GLY A 340 16.87 -0.58 0.75
CA GLY A 340 15.57 0.02 0.51
C GLY A 340 15.61 1.55 0.43
N ALA A 341 14.59 2.13 -0.21
CA ALA A 341 14.45 3.57 -0.39
C ALA A 341 12.98 4.04 -0.40
N ILE A 342 12.75 5.31 -0.05
CA ILE A 342 11.53 6.05 -0.40
C ILE A 342 11.89 7.22 -1.30
N TYR A 343 11.14 7.36 -2.37
CA TYR A 343 11.17 8.49 -3.27
C TYR A 343 10.06 9.46 -2.88
N VAL A 344 10.39 10.73 -2.67
CA VAL A 344 9.44 11.80 -2.39
C VAL A 344 9.33 12.68 -3.61
N PHE A 345 8.11 12.87 -4.10
CA PHE A 345 7.78 13.76 -5.20
C PHE A 345 6.89 14.87 -4.66
N MET A 346 7.43 16.08 -4.59
CA MET A 346 6.64 17.27 -4.23
C MET A 346 5.74 17.65 -5.41
N ASN A 347 4.48 17.94 -5.13
CA ASN A 347 3.49 18.31 -6.12
C ASN A 347 3.83 19.68 -6.73
N GLN A 348 3.60 19.85 -8.04
CA GLN A 348 3.80 21.13 -8.73
C GLN A 348 2.48 21.91 -8.81
N ALA A 349 2.00 22.35 -7.64
CA ALA A 349 0.77 23.14 -7.48
C ALA A 349 -0.48 22.50 -8.13
N GLY A 350 -0.59 21.18 -8.03
CA GLY A 350 -1.74 20.42 -8.47
C GLY A 350 -1.80 20.08 -9.94
N THR A 351 -0.71 20.30 -10.68
CA THR A 351 -0.69 20.07 -12.14
C THR A 351 -0.03 18.75 -12.51
N SER A 352 1.09 18.43 -11.86
CA SER A 352 1.89 17.24 -12.09
C SER A 352 2.90 17.02 -10.97
N PHE A 353 3.58 15.88 -11.02
CA PHE A 353 4.80 15.63 -10.26
C PHE A 353 6.05 15.83 -11.15
N PRO A 354 7.22 16.17 -10.58
CA PRO A 354 8.46 16.21 -11.34
C PRO A 354 8.87 14.81 -11.82
N ALA A 355 9.59 14.75 -12.95
CA ALA A 355 10.09 13.48 -13.51
C ALA A 355 11.15 12.79 -12.62
N HIS A 356 11.80 13.56 -11.74
CA HIS A 356 12.76 13.06 -10.76
C HIS A 356 12.28 13.39 -9.35
N PRO A 357 12.58 12.52 -8.36
CA PRO A 357 12.17 12.76 -6.98
C PRO A 357 12.80 14.05 -6.44
N SER A 358 12.03 14.79 -5.65
CA SER A 358 12.51 15.96 -4.92
C SER A 358 13.45 15.55 -3.78
N LEU A 359 13.23 14.37 -3.20
CA LEU A 359 14.07 13.80 -2.15
C LEU A 359 14.08 12.27 -2.25
N LEU A 360 15.24 11.68 -1.98
CA LEU A 360 15.41 10.23 -1.86
C LEU A 360 15.86 9.90 -0.44
N LEU A 361 15.09 9.08 0.25
CA LEU A 361 15.37 8.62 1.61
C LEU A 361 15.90 7.19 1.54
N HIS A 362 17.06 6.95 2.16
CA HIS A 362 17.72 5.66 2.16
C HIS A 362 17.56 4.93 3.49
N GLY A 363 17.30 3.62 3.38
CA GLY A 363 17.26 2.72 4.52
C GLY A 363 18.63 2.15 4.87
N PRO A 364 18.83 1.75 6.14
CA PRO A 364 19.96 0.92 6.52
C PRO A 364 20.03 -0.39 5.73
N SER A 365 21.22 -0.98 5.65
CA SER A 365 21.43 -2.26 4.95
C SER A 365 20.46 -3.33 5.42
N ARG A 366 19.89 -4.08 4.46
CA ARG A 366 18.97 -5.22 4.70
C ARG A 366 17.70 -4.88 5.49
N SER A 367 17.33 -3.60 5.59
CA SER A 367 16.13 -3.16 6.32
C SER A 367 14.85 -3.24 5.49
N ALA A 368 14.96 -3.42 4.17
CA ALA A 368 13.83 -3.33 3.23
C ALA A 368 13.04 -2.02 3.42
N PHE A 369 13.74 -0.92 3.68
CA PHE A 369 13.13 0.39 3.90
C PHE A 369 12.25 0.80 2.72
N GLY A 370 11.01 1.21 3.00
CA GLY A 370 10.01 1.50 1.98
C GLY A 370 9.08 0.32 1.67
N PHE A 371 9.13 -0.77 2.45
CA PHE A 371 8.21 -1.90 2.31
C PHE A 371 6.76 -1.51 2.60
N SER A 372 6.54 -0.60 3.55
CA SER A 372 5.24 0.02 3.81
C SER A 372 5.44 1.49 4.14
N VAL A 373 4.56 2.34 3.60
CA VAL A 373 4.53 3.79 3.80
C VAL A 373 3.09 4.16 4.11
N ALA A 374 2.87 4.85 5.23
CA ALA A 374 1.55 5.32 5.63
C ALA A 374 1.59 6.79 6.04
N SER A 375 0.64 7.56 5.52
CA SER A 375 0.35 8.91 6.01
C SER A 375 -0.34 8.80 7.37
N ILE A 376 0.18 9.50 8.39
CA ILE A 376 -0.35 9.44 9.77
C ILE A 376 -1.01 10.74 10.21
N GLY A 377 -1.19 11.67 9.29
CA GLY A 377 -1.70 13.00 9.59
C GLY A 377 -0.67 13.87 10.32
N ASP A 378 -1.03 15.12 10.61
CA ASP A 378 -0.22 16.03 11.45
C ASP A 378 -0.22 15.56 12.91
N ILE A 379 0.69 14.62 13.20
CA ILE A 379 0.78 13.95 14.49
C ILE A 379 1.41 14.82 15.58
N ASN A 380 2.24 15.80 15.21
CA ASN A 380 2.91 16.72 16.14
C ASN A 380 2.23 18.09 16.24
N GLN A 381 1.14 18.30 15.50
CA GLN A 381 0.32 19.50 15.50
C GLN A 381 1.15 20.76 15.14
N ASP A 382 2.14 20.61 14.27
CA ASP A 382 2.99 21.72 13.81
C ASP A 382 2.48 22.38 12.51
N GLY A 383 1.39 21.85 11.96
CA GLY A 383 0.80 22.28 10.70
C GLY A 383 1.23 21.47 9.48
N PHE A 384 2.08 20.45 9.61
CA PHE A 384 2.52 19.59 8.51
C PHE A 384 2.08 18.14 8.71
N GLN A 385 1.72 17.43 7.63
CA GLN A 385 1.35 16.02 7.74
C GLN A 385 2.57 15.15 8.07
N GLY A 386 2.49 14.38 9.16
CA GLY A 386 3.47 13.40 9.57
C GLY A 386 3.37 12.09 8.78
N MET A 387 4.45 11.30 8.80
CA MET A 387 4.55 10.03 8.09
C MET A 387 5.06 8.92 8.99
N SER A 388 4.56 7.70 8.80
CA SER A 388 5.11 6.49 9.42
C SER A 388 5.58 5.50 8.36
N GLN A 389 6.58 4.72 8.74
CA GLN A 389 7.22 3.79 7.83
C GLN A 389 7.65 2.52 8.58
N HIS A 390 7.63 1.38 7.89
CA HIS A 390 8.05 0.10 8.46
C HIS A 390 9.17 -0.54 7.63
N SER A 391 10.12 -1.16 8.35
CA SER A 391 11.27 -1.90 7.83
C SER A 391 11.26 -3.30 8.44
N TYR A 392 11.28 -4.35 7.62
CA TYR A 392 11.42 -5.72 8.11
C TYR A 392 12.90 -6.13 8.04
N PRO A 393 13.52 -6.64 9.12
CA PRO A 393 14.83 -7.26 9.01
C PRO A 393 14.71 -8.50 8.14
N SER A 394 15.44 -8.53 7.01
CA SER A 394 15.55 -9.74 6.19
C SER A 394 16.35 -10.80 6.97
N THR A 395 15.65 -11.70 7.66
CA THR A 395 16.22 -12.96 8.15
C THR A 395 16.43 -13.87 6.94
N ARG A 396 17.69 -14.10 6.57
CA ARG A 396 18.07 -15.27 5.78
C ARG A 396 18.11 -16.50 6.65
#